data_AF-A0A2V9P7D5-F1
#
_entry.id   AF-A0A2V9P7D5-F1
#
_cell.length_a   1.000
_cell.length_b   1.000
_cell.length_c   1.000
_cell.angle_alpha   90.00
_cell.angle_beta   90.00
_cell.angle_gamma   90.00
#
_symmetry.space_group_name_H-M   'P 1'
#
loop_
_entity.id
_entity.type
_entity.pdbx_description
1 polymer ?
#
loop_
_entity_poly.entity_id
_entity_poly.type
_entity_poly.pdbx_seq_one_letter_code
_entity_poly.pdbx_strand_id
1 'polypeptide(L)'
;MGTTISHPSLSLAKNPLPTSQVKQSWYAVYTCANHEKRVAGELLLRGVGHFLPLYRSVRKWKDRRVTLDLPLFPGYVFVQLALCDKLRVLQVPSVVHLVGFGGQPHPLPAEEIEALRAGISN
;
A
#
# COMPACT_ATOMS: atom_id res chain seq x y z
N MET A 1 -6.79 -43.46 -54.96
CA MET A 1 -7.28 -43.10 -53.62
C MET A 1 -6.07 -42.74 -52.79
N GLY A 2 -6.02 -41.54 -52.20
CA GLY A 2 -4.94 -41.12 -51.30
C GLY A 2 -4.46 -39.70 -51.57
N THR A 3 -5.19 -38.70 -51.07
CA THR A 3 -4.82 -37.29 -51.12
C THR A 3 -3.91 -36.98 -49.91
N THR A 4 -2.62 -36.73 -50.13
CA THR A 4 -1.72 -36.27 -49.06
C THR A 4 -1.87 -34.77 -48.91
N ILE A 5 -2.59 -34.34 -47.87
CA ILE A 5 -2.71 -32.94 -47.49
C ILE A 5 -1.47 -32.59 -46.65
N SER A 6 -0.61 -31.74 -47.18
CA SER A 6 0.47 -31.08 -46.45
C SER A 6 -0.13 -30.08 -45.45
N HIS A 7 -0.22 -30.46 -44.17
CA HIS A 7 -0.45 -29.50 -43.10
C HIS A 7 0.90 -28.95 -42.60
N PRO A 8 1.17 -27.64 -42.76
CA PRO A 8 2.32 -27.02 -42.12
C PRO A 8 2.10 -26.99 -40.60
N SER A 9 3.08 -27.51 -39.86
CA SER A 9 3.13 -27.45 -38.40
C SER A 9 3.20 -26.00 -37.95
N LEU A 10 2.07 -25.47 -37.45
CA LEU A 10 2.04 -24.19 -36.73
C LEU A 10 2.87 -24.33 -35.46
N SER A 11 4.05 -23.70 -35.48
CA SER A 11 4.84 -23.43 -34.29
C SER A 11 4.06 -22.47 -33.41
N LEU A 12 3.49 -23.00 -32.32
CA LEU A 12 2.78 -22.22 -31.32
C LEU A 12 3.79 -21.32 -30.61
N ALA A 13 3.89 -20.08 -31.10
CA ALA A 13 4.65 -19.02 -30.47
C ALA A 13 4.22 -18.91 -29.00
N LYS A 14 5.20 -18.98 -28.10
CA LYS A 14 5.08 -18.62 -26.69
C LYS A 14 4.78 -17.13 -26.60
N ASN A 15 3.53 -16.74 -26.83
CA ASN A 15 3.10 -15.41 -26.41
C ASN A 15 2.82 -15.51 -24.91
N PRO A 16 3.63 -14.89 -24.02
CA PRO A 16 3.08 -14.56 -22.73
C PRO A 16 1.86 -13.69 -23.01
N LEU A 17 0.73 -14.07 -22.43
CA LEU A 17 -0.45 -13.21 -22.31
C LEU A 17 0.01 -11.79 -21.98
N PRO A 18 -0.63 -10.72 -22.48
CA PRO A 18 -0.33 -9.38 -22.01
C PRO A 18 -0.62 -9.37 -20.51
N THR A 19 0.41 -9.56 -19.68
CA THR A 19 0.36 -9.20 -18.26
C THR A 19 0.18 -7.70 -18.26
N SER A 20 -1.09 -7.29 -18.31
CA SER A 20 -1.52 -5.93 -18.06
C SER A 20 -0.90 -5.56 -16.71
N GLN A 21 0.22 -4.84 -16.75
CA GLN A 21 0.99 -4.51 -15.56
C GLN A 21 0.08 -3.67 -14.68
N VAL A 22 -0.50 -4.30 -13.65
CA VAL A 22 -1.33 -3.59 -12.69
C VAL A 22 -0.40 -2.67 -11.91
N LYS A 23 -0.34 -1.40 -12.31
CA LYS A 23 0.58 -0.41 -11.74
C LYS A 23 0.21 -0.17 -10.28
N GLN A 24 1.11 -0.56 -9.39
CA GLN A 24 0.98 -0.24 -7.97
C GLN A 24 1.44 1.21 -7.74
N SER A 25 0.65 1.94 -6.97
CA SER A 25 0.97 3.31 -6.56
C SER A 25 0.80 3.43 -5.05
N TRP A 26 1.46 4.43 -4.47
CA TRP A 26 1.23 4.77 -3.07
C TRP A 26 -0.03 5.59 -2.93
N TYR A 27 -0.78 5.37 -1.86
CA TYR A 27 -1.97 6.13 -1.50
C TYR A 27 -1.94 6.44 -0.02
N ALA A 28 -2.39 7.62 0.36
CA ALA A 28 -2.66 7.93 1.76
C ALA A 28 -4.05 7.41 2.14
N VAL A 29 -4.13 6.78 3.32
CA VAL A 29 -5.35 6.24 3.90
C VAL A 29 -5.61 7.00 5.18
N TYR A 30 -6.81 7.57 5.30
CA TYR A 30 -7.25 8.20 6.53
C TYR A 30 -7.87 7.14 7.45
N THR A 31 -7.40 7.09 8.69
CA THR A 31 -7.83 6.15 9.72
C THR A 31 -8.44 6.88 10.90
N CYS A 32 -9.21 6.17 11.72
CA CYS A 32 -9.60 6.69 13.03
C CYS A 32 -8.35 7.03 13.87
N ALA A 33 -8.44 8.08 14.69
CA ALA A 33 -7.34 8.53 15.53
C ALA A 33 -6.88 7.42 16.49
N ASN A 34 -5.56 7.30 16.69
CA ASN A 34 -4.90 6.28 17.54
C ASN A 34 -5.02 4.83 17.04
N HIS A 35 -5.68 4.59 15.91
CA HIS A 35 -5.83 3.25 15.32
C HIS A 35 -4.79 2.97 14.23
N GLU A 36 -3.86 3.90 13.96
CA GLU A 36 -2.88 3.81 12.88
C GLU A 36 -2.04 2.53 13.00
N LYS A 37 -1.55 2.22 14.22
CA LYS A 37 -0.77 1.01 14.49
C LYS A 37 -1.57 -0.28 14.28
N ARG A 38 -2.86 -0.26 14.65
CA ARG A 38 -3.76 -1.40 14.45
C ARG A 38 -4.02 -1.62 12.96
N VAL A 39 -4.31 -0.55 12.23
CA VAL A 39 -4.51 -0.59 10.77
C VAL A 39 -3.25 -1.09 10.07
N ALA A 40 -2.06 -0.62 10.46
CA ALA A 40 -0.79 -1.12 9.94
C ALA A 40 -0.63 -2.64 10.19
N GLY A 41 -0.95 -3.13 11.38
CA GLY A 41 -0.94 -4.56 11.69
C GLY A 41 -1.90 -5.38 10.82
N GLU A 42 -3.14 -4.91 10.64
CA GLU A 42 -4.12 -5.55 9.75
C GLU A 42 -3.67 -5.56 8.28
N LEU A 43 -3.08 -4.47 7.81
CA LEU A 43 -2.52 -4.37 6.46
C LEU A 43 -1.36 -5.36 6.27
N LEU A 44 -0.50 -5.50 7.27
CA LEU A 44 0.57 -6.50 7.28
C LEU A 44 0.01 -7.92 7.15
N LEU A 45 -1.00 -8.28 7.95
CA LEU A 45 -1.66 -9.59 7.90
C LEU A 45 -2.31 -9.87 6.54
N ARG A 46 -2.83 -8.83 5.88
CA ARG A 46 -3.42 -8.92 4.53
C ARG A 46 -2.38 -8.93 3.40
N GLY A 47 -1.09 -8.83 3.72
CA GLY A 47 0.01 -8.76 2.74
C GLY A 47 0.00 -7.48 1.90
N VAL A 48 -0.54 -6.37 2.43
CA VAL A 48 -0.57 -5.08 1.76
C VAL A 48 0.69 -4.29 2.17
N GLY A 49 1.46 -3.84 1.17
CA GLY A 49 2.59 -2.95 1.38
C GLY A 49 2.10 -1.67 2.05
N HIS A 50 2.69 -1.31 3.19
CA HIS A 50 2.28 -0.13 3.93
C HIS A 50 3.48 0.54 4.59
N PHE A 51 3.29 1.81 4.92
CA PHE A 51 4.26 2.64 5.60
C PHE A 51 3.52 3.54 6.59
N LEU A 52 3.89 3.42 7.86
CA LEU A 52 3.41 4.28 8.93
C LEU A 52 4.61 5.06 9.48
N PRO A 53 4.74 6.35 9.17
CA PRO A 53 5.83 7.16 9.70
C PRO A 53 5.63 7.37 11.21
N LEU A 54 6.55 6.86 12.02
CA LEU A 54 6.55 6.97 13.47
C LEU A 54 7.80 7.73 13.94
N TYR A 55 7.66 8.60 14.93
CA TYR A 55 8.78 9.25 15.62
C TYR A 55 8.78 8.90 17.10
N ARG A 56 9.97 8.91 17.71
CA ARG A 56 10.16 8.54 19.11
C ARG A 56 10.03 9.76 20.01
N SER A 57 9.14 9.70 21.00
CA SER A 57 8.92 10.78 21.97
C SER A 57 9.05 10.29 23.40
N VAL A 58 9.83 10.98 24.24
CA VAL A 58 9.97 10.67 25.66
C VAL A 58 8.99 11.52 26.46
N ARG A 59 7.94 10.90 27.01
CA ARG A 59 7.00 11.56 27.91
C ARG A 59 7.37 11.27 29.36
N LYS A 60 7.36 12.30 30.21
CA LYS A 60 7.55 12.15 31.65
C LYS A 60 6.18 11.95 32.31
N TRP A 61 6.00 10.82 32.96
CA TRP A 61 4.93 10.58 33.92
C TRP A 61 5.47 10.79 35.33
N LYS A 62 4.56 10.98 36.29
CA LYS A 62 4.86 11.43 37.67
C LYS A 62 6.05 10.68 38.32
N ASP A 63 6.24 9.40 38.00
CA ASP A 63 7.37 8.58 38.48
C ASP A 63 8.34 8.06 37.41
N ARG A 64 8.02 8.13 36.11
CA ARG A 64 8.79 7.41 35.07
C ARG A 64 8.86 8.17 33.75
N ARG A 65 9.96 7.99 33.01
CA ARG A 65 10.06 8.42 31.61
C ARG A 65 9.64 7.25 30.73
N VAL A 66 8.58 7.45 29.94
CA VAL A 66 8.09 6.45 28.99
C VAL A 66 8.45 6.93 27.60
N THR A 67 9.07 6.05 26.82
CA THR A 67 9.36 6.34 25.42
C THR A 67 8.26 5.73 24.55
N LEU A 68 7.64 6.54 23.72
CA LEU A 68 6.49 6.17 22.89
C LEU A 68 6.79 6.46 21.42
N ASP A 69 6.41 5.55 20.54
CA ASP A 69 6.40 5.80 19.10
C ASP A 69 5.06 6.42 18.72
N LEU A 70 5.08 7.66 18.27
CA LEU A 70 3.91 8.42 17.86
C LEU A 70 3.89 8.59 16.34
N PRO A 71 2.71 8.57 15.69
CA PRO A 71 2.62 8.83 14.26
C PRO A 71 3.03 10.27 13.94
N LEU A 72 3.89 10.42 12.93
CA LEU A 72 4.30 11.73 12.42
C LEU A 72 3.09 12.46 11.80
N PHE A 73 2.22 11.71 11.14
CA PHE A 73 0.95 12.19 10.60
C PHE A 73 -0.20 11.43 11.28
N PRO A 74 -0.77 11.97 12.38
CA PRO A 74 -1.89 11.34 13.07
C PRO A 74 -3.07 11.09 12.14
N GLY A 75 -3.66 9.90 12.22
CA GLY A 75 -4.77 9.49 11.36
C GLY A 75 -4.39 9.11 9.93
N TYR A 76 -3.10 9.03 9.57
CA TYR A 76 -2.68 8.64 8.22
C TYR A 76 -1.80 7.40 8.20
N VAL A 77 -2.08 6.51 7.25
CA VAL A 77 -1.24 5.37 6.88
C VAL A 77 -1.04 5.40 5.37
N PHE A 78 0.19 5.20 4.89
CA PHE A 78 0.47 5.10 3.46
C PHE A 78 0.44 3.64 3.05
N VAL A 79 -0.19 3.34 1.92
CA VAL A 79 -0.33 1.98 1.38
C VAL A 79 0.08 1.92 -0.07
N GLN A 80 0.77 0.86 -0.45
CA GLN A 80 1.16 0.58 -1.82
C GLN A 80 0.24 -0.51 -2.37
N LEU A 81 -0.59 -0.14 -3.35
CA LEU A 81 -1.55 -1.06 -3.95
C LEU A 81 -1.94 -0.63 -5.35
N ALA A 82 -2.53 -1.56 -6.09
CA ALA A 82 -3.24 -1.26 -7.32
C ALA A 82 -4.64 -0.73 -7.00
N LEU A 83 -5.14 0.29 -7.72
CA LEU A 83 -6.49 0.83 -7.48
C LEU A 83 -7.60 -0.22 -7.57
N CYS A 84 -7.41 -1.26 -8.38
CA CYS A 84 -8.32 -2.41 -8.47
C CYS A 84 -8.48 -3.14 -7.11
N ASP A 85 -7.43 -3.16 -6.30
CA ASP A 85 -7.36 -3.82 -4.99
C ASP A 85 -7.75 -2.91 -3.83
N LYS A 86 -8.17 -1.65 -4.08
CA LYS A 86 -8.45 -0.66 -3.01
C LYS A 86 -9.45 -1.14 -1.95
N LEU A 87 -10.38 -2.02 -2.33
CA LEU A 87 -11.37 -2.60 -1.43
C LEU A 87 -10.71 -3.39 -0.27
N ARG A 88 -9.56 -4.01 -0.51
CA ARG A 88 -8.82 -4.77 0.52
C ARG A 88 -8.39 -3.90 1.70
N VAL A 89 -8.11 -2.63 1.42
CA VAL A 89 -7.75 -1.62 2.43
C VAL A 89 -8.99 -1.00 3.06
N LEU A 90 -10.00 -0.67 2.26
CA LEU A 90 -11.26 -0.11 2.79
C LEU A 90 -12.03 -1.08 3.71
N GLN A 91 -11.81 -2.39 3.55
CA GLN A 91 -12.36 -3.42 4.45
C GLN A 91 -11.57 -3.58 5.76
N VAL A 92 -10.48 -2.84 5.96
CA VAL A 92 -9.74 -2.88 7.24
C VAL A 92 -10.54 -2.09 8.28
N PRO A 93 -10.82 -2.66 9.46
CA PRO A 93 -11.49 -1.92 10.53
C PRO A 93 -10.72 -0.64 10.88
N SER A 94 -11.45 0.47 11.08
CA SER A 94 -10.88 1.79 11.39
C SER A 94 -10.24 2.54 10.22
N VAL A 95 -10.28 1.99 9.00
CA VAL A 95 -10.05 2.77 7.79
C VAL A 95 -11.32 3.54 7.46
N VAL A 96 -11.18 4.84 7.21
CA VAL A 96 -12.30 5.72 6.87
C VAL A 96 -12.42 5.84 5.35
N HIS A 97 -11.35 6.26 4.67
CA HIS A 97 -11.30 6.38 3.22
C HIS A 97 -9.85 6.53 2.71
N LEU A 98 -9.66 6.38 1.40
CA LEU A 98 -8.43 6.80 0.73
C LEU A 98 -8.47 8.30 0.45
N VAL A 99 -7.39 8.98 0.76
CA VAL A 99 -7.24 10.42 0.59
C VAL A 99 -7.13 10.76 -0.89
N GLY A 100 -7.81 11.82 -1.30
CA GLY A 100 -7.69 12.35 -2.65
C GLY A 100 -8.68 13.46 -2.94
N PHE A 101 -8.78 13.84 -4.20
CA PHE A 101 -9.56 14.99 -4.65
C PHE A 101 -10.79 14.53 -5.44
N GLY A 102 -11.94 15.18 -5.21
CA GLY A 102 -13.17 14.88 -5.96
C GLY A 102 -13.66 13.44 -5.81
N GLY A 103 -13.36 12.78 -4.67
CA GLY A 103 -13.74 11.39 -4.42
C GLY A 103 -12.86 10.34 -5.10
N GLN A 104 -11.80 10.74 -5.81
CA GLN A 104 -10.82 9.83 -6.39
C GLN A 104 -9.55 9.77 -5.54
N PRO A 105 -9.06 8.56 -5.18
CA PRO A 105 -7.80 8.42 -4.46
C PRO A 105 -6.65 9.05 -5.25
N HIS A 106 -5.88 9.91 -4.60
CA HIS A 106 -4.74 10.57 -5.25
C HIS A 106 -3.47 9.72 -5.07
N PRO A 107 -2.82 9.28 -6.16
CA PRO A 107 -1.58 8.52 -6.06
C PRO A 107 -0.44 9.44 -5.60
N LEU A 108 0.34 8.96 -4.65
CA LEU A 108 1.56 9.61 -4.18
C LEU A 108 2.76 9.00 -4.93
N PRO A 109 3.76 9.82 -5.32
CA PRO A 109 5.02 9.33 -5.87
C PRO A 109 5.76 8.48 -4.83
N ALA A 110 6.41 7.40 -5.29
CA ALA A 110 7.25 6.59 -4.41
C ALA A 110 8.39 7.42 -3.80
N GLU A 111 8.95 8.36 -4.56
CA GLU A 111 10.01 9.28 -4.14
C GLU A 111 9.63 10.10 -2.90
N GLU A 112 8.37 10.54 -2.78
CA GLU A 112 7.90 11.28 -1.60
C GLU A 112 7.85 10.40 -0.35
N ILE A 113 7.37 9.15 -0.51
CA ILE A 113 7.33 8.18 0.58
C ILE A 113 8.75 7.79 1.03
N GLU A 114 9.67 7.64 0.08
CA GLU A 114 11.08 7.38 0.35
C GLU A 114 11.76 8.55 1.04
N ALA A 115 11.49 9.78 0.62
CA ALA A 115 11.98 10.99 1.30
C ALA A 115 11.49 11.07 2.75
N LEU A 116 10.20 10.77 2.99
CA LEU A 116 9.65 10.67 4.35
C LEU A 116 10.34 9.60 5.18
N ARG A 117 10.60 8.42 4.58
CA ARG A 117 11.31 7.32 5.26
C ARG A 117 12.75 7.72 5.62
N ALA A 118 13.45 8.41 4.72
CA ALA A 118 14.81 8.89 4.96
C ALA A 118 14.86 9.93 6.08
N GLY A 119 13.89 10.85 6.13
CA GLY A 119 13.84 11.91 7.14
C GLY A 119 13.59 11.42 8.58
N ILE A 120 12.97 10.24 8.77
CA ILE A 120 12.69 9.67 10.10
C ILE A 120 13.87 8.85 10.64
N SER A 121 14.73 8.34 9.75
CA SER A 121 15.85 7.47 10.12
C SER A 121 17.08 8.22 10.67
N ASN A 122 17.00 9.54 10.86
CA ASN A 122 18.11 10.41 11.25
C ASN A 122 17.93 10.98 12.67
#